data_AF-A0A2M7VN17-F1
#
_entry.id   AF-A0A2M7VN17-F1
#
_cell.length_a   1.000
_cell.length_b   1.000
_cell.length_c   1.000
_cell.angle_alpha   90.00
_cell.angle_beta   90.00
_cell.angle_gamma   90.00
#
_symmetry.space_group_name_H-M   'P 1'
#
loop_
_entity.id
_entity.type
_entity.pdbx_description
1 polymer ?
#
loop_
_entity_poly.entity_id
_entity_poly.type
_entity_poly.pdbx_seq_one_letter_code
_entity_poly.pdbx_strand_id
1 'polypeptide(L)' 'MTTITIKDGKGLSRNNFENLEDFQLELILMQEKFELTAEHIKILKSREEVANKNPNGLSWEEVTTGLKRKSV' A
#
# COMPACT_ATOMS: atom_id res chain seq x y z
N MET A 1 -12.70 26.25 17.11
CA MET A 1 -12.61 26.11 15.65
C MET A 1 -11.14 26.31 15.29
N THR A 2 -10.45 25.25 14.89
CA THR A 2 -8.99 25.29 14.68
C THR A 2 -8.74 25.20 13.19
N THR A 3 -8.16 26.24 12.60
CA THR A 3 -7.84 26.27 11.17
C THR A 3 -6.37 25.90 10.99
N ILE A 4 -6.10 24.73 10.42
CA ILE A 4 -4.76 24.28 10.07
C ILE A 4 -4.52 24.69 8.61
N THR A 5 -3.52 25.55 8.36
CA THR A 5 -3.15 25.98 7.02
C THR A 5 -1.85 25.28 6.61
N ILE A 6 -1.91 24.40 5.63
CA ILE A 6 -0.73 23.74 5.04
C ILE A 6 -0.29 24.54 3.83
N LYS A 7 0.91 25.12 3.88
CA LYS A 7 1.57 25.72 2.70
C LYS A 7 2.15 24.59 1.85
N ASP A 8 2.05 24.73 0.52
CA ASP A 8 2.35 23.72 -0.50
C ASP A 8 1.41 22.51 -0.51
N GLY A 9 0.13 22.77 -0.83
CA GLY A 9 -0.97 21.80 -0.94
C GLY A 9 -0.77 20.67 -1.95
N LYS A 10 0.25 19.83 -1.74
CA LYS A 10 0.50 18.62 -2.53
C LYS A 10 -0.01 17.41 -1.76
N GLY A 11 -1.22 16.96 -2.12
CA GLY A 11 -1.57 15.54 -2.07
C GLY A 11 -2.58 15.06 -1.02
N LEU A 12 -3.28 15.95 -0.32
CA LEU A 12 -4.40 15.50 0.53
C LEU A 12 -5.53 14.97 -0.36
N SER A 13 -6.08 13.80 -0.04
CA SER A 13 -7.21 13.22 -0.78
C SER A 13 -8.55 13.91 -0.44
N ARG A 14 -8.59 14.63 0.68
CA ARG A 14 -9.77 15.32 1.21
C ARG A 14 -9.38 16.52 2.07
N ASN A 15 -10.35 17.44 2.23
CA ASN A 15 -10.15 18.73 2.91
C ASN A 15 -10.91 18.83 4.24
N ASN A 16 -11.61 17.77 4.63
CA ASN A 16 -12.39 17.70 5.86
C ASN A 16 -12.07 16.40 6.60
N PHE A 17 -11.86 16.50 7.91
CA PHE A 17 -11.44 15.42 8.79
C PHE A 17 -12.31 15.44 10.04
N GLU A 18 -12.73 14.27 10.49
CA GLU A 18 -13.65 14.18 11.63
C GLU A 18 -13.00 14.61 12.94
N ASN A 19 -11.70 14.37 13.06
CA ASN A 19 -10.90 14.69 14.22
C ASN A 19 -9.40 14.80 13.85
N LEU A 20 -8.56 15.07 14.84
CA LEU A 20 -7.11 15.23 14.64
C LEU A 20 -6.42 13.91 14.24
N GLU A 21 -6.88 12.78 14.76
CA GLU A 21 -6.31 11.46 14.47
C GLU A 21 -6.55 11.07 12.99
N ASP A 22 -7.74 11.38 12.48
CA ASP A 22 -8.13 11.20 11.08
C ASP A 22 -7.23 12.03 10.13
N PHE A 23 -6.90 13.26 10.54
CA PHE A 23 -5.95 14.11 9.81
C PHE A 23 -4.51 13.58 9.89
N GLN A 24 -4.06 13.09 11.05
CA GLN A 24 -2.74 12.49 11.20
C GLN A 24 -2.58 11.23 10.35
N LEU A 25 -3.62 10.40 10.27
CA LEU A 25 -3.63 9.20 9.43
C LEU A 25 -3.47 9.57 7.95
N GLU A 26 -4.20 10.57 7.48
CA GLU A 26 -4.07 11.07 6.10
C GLU A 26 -2.64 11.53 5.79
N LEU A 27 -1.98 12.24 6.72
CA LEU A 27 -0.61 12.70 6.54
C LEU A 27 0.40 11.53 6.46
N ILE A 28 0.19 10.47 7.23
CA ILE A 28 1.00 9.25 7.16
C ILE A 28 0.81 8.57 5.80
N LEU A 29 -0.45 8.40 5.37
CA LEU A 29 -0.78 7.79 4.08
C LEU A 29 -0.25 8.62 2.89
N MET A 30 -0.19 9.94 3.01
CA MET A 30 0.45 10.81 2.01
C MET A 30 1.97 10.61 1.93
N GLN A 31 2.61 10.29 3.06
CA GLN A 31 4.04 9.96 3.10
C GLN A 31 4.31 8.53 2.61
N GLU A 32 3.31 7.66 2.58
CA GLU A 32 3.35 6.33 1.94
C GLU A 32 3.36 6.40 0.40
N LYS A 33 4.18 7.29 -0.19
CA LYS A 33 4.89 6.91 -1.41
C LYS A 33 5.95 5.88 -1.03
N PHE A 34 5.48 4.70 -0.65
CA PHE A 34 6.33 3.57 -0.32
C PHE A 34 6.99 3.09 -1.61
N GLU A 35 8.23 3.52 -1.83
CA GLU A 35 9.08 2.95 -2.86
C GLU A 35 9.81 1.75 -2.28
N LEU A 36 9.73 0.61 -2.98
CA LEU A 36 10.47 -0.57 -2.60
C LEU A 36 11.97 -0.28 -2.69
N THR A 37 12.68 -0.41 -1.57
CA THR A 37 14.14 -0.35 -1.57
C THR A 37 14.71 -1.51 -2.40
N ALA A 38 15.96 -1.39 -2.85
CA ALA A 38 16.63 -2.46 -3.59
C ALA A 38 16.68 -3.79 -2.80
N GLU A 39 16.76 -3.71 -1.48
CA GLU A 39 16.74 -4.88 -0.59
C GLU A 39 15.36 -5.54 -0.56
N HIS A 40 14.27 -4.75 -0.47
CA HIS A 40 12.91 -5.26 -0.57
C HIS A 40 12.68 -5.97 -1.91
N ILE A 41 13.13 -5.37 -3.01
CA ILE A 41 13.02 -5.97 -4.35
C ILE A 41 13.79 -7.29 -4.42
N LYS A 42 14.99 -7.35 -3.84
CA LYS A 42 15.81 -8.58 -3.82
C LYS A 42 15.10 -9.72 -3.10
N ILE A 43 14.48 -9.43 -1.96
CA ILE A 43 13.70 -10.43 -1.21
C ILE A 43 12.51 -10.92 -2.03
N LEU A 44 11.77 -10.00 -2.66
CA LEU A 44 10.60 -10.35 -3.47
C LEU A 44 10.98 -11.23 -4.66
N LYS A 45 12.04 -10.89 -5.40
CA LYS A 45 12.54 -11.70 -6.52
C LYS A 45 12.98 -13.09 -6.08
N SER A 46 13.68 -13.20 -4.94
CA SER A 46 14.07 -14.50 -4.40
C SER A 46 12.85 -15.38 -4.08
N ARG A 47 11.79 -14.79 -3.53
CA ARG A 47 10.54 -15.52 -3.25
C ARG A 47 9.81 -15.93 -4.51
N GLU A 48 9.81 -15.07 -5.53
CA GLU A 48 9.23 -15.37 -6.85
C GLU A 48 9.91 -16.57 -7.51
N GLU A 49 11.25 -16.62 -7.49
CA GLU A 49 12.00 -17.77 -8.01
C GLU A 49 11.68 -19.08 -7.29
N VAL A 50 11.53 -19.03 -5.95
CA VAL A 50 11.16 -20.20 -5.15
C VAL A 50 9.74 -20.65 -5.48
N ALA A 51 8.80 -19.71 -5.61
CA ALA A 51 7.42 -20.01 -5.97
C ALA A 51 7.31 -20.64 -7.37
N ASN A 52 8.05 -20.12 -8.36
CA ASN A 52 8.04 -20.64 -9.73
C ASN A 52 8.61 -22.06 -9.85
N LYS A 53 9.49 -22.47 -8.93
CA LYS A 53 10.06 -23.82 -8.89
C LYS A 53 9.20 -24.81 -8.10
N ASN A 54 8.14 -24.34 -7.43
CA ASN A 54 7.30 -25.21 -6.62
C ASN A 54 6.35 -26.01 -7.52
N PRO A 55 6.47 -27.35 -7.58
CA PRO A 55 5.59 -28.19 -8.40
C PRO A 55 4.14 -28.20 -7.92
N ASN A 56 3.88 -27.79 -6.67
CA ASN A 56 2.54 -27.62 -6.09
C ASN A 56 2.14 -26.13 -6.00
N GLY A 57 2.79 -25.26 -6.77
CA GLY A 57 2.49 -23.82 -6.81
C GLY A 57 1.13 -23.54 -7.44
N LEU A 58 0.54 -22.40 -7.08
CA LEU A 58 -0.66 -21.88 -7.73
C LEU A 58 -0.28 -21.11 -9.00
N SER A 59 -1.09 -21.25 -10.04
CA SER A 59 -1.02 -20.38 -11.20
C SER A 59 -1.42 -18.94 -10.83
N TRP A 60 -1.00 -17.99 -11.65
CA TRP A 60 -1.33 -16.58 -11.41
C TRP A 60 -2.85 -16.30 -11.51
N GLU A 61 -3.55 -17.07 -12.34
CA GLU A 61 -5.02 -17.03 -12.43
C GLU A 61 -5.70 -17.49 -11.14
N GLU A 62 -5.19 -18.55 -10.50
CA GLU A 62 -5.69 -19.04 -9.21
C GLU A 62 -5.42 -18.04 -8.08
N VAL A 63 -4.22 -17.44 -8.06
CA VAL A 63 -3.86 -16.41 -7.07
C VAL A 63 -4.79 -15.19 -7.21
N THR A 64 -4.96 -14.67 -8.43
CA THR A 64 -5.83 -13.50 -8.67
C THR A 64 -7.30 -13.79 -8.37
N THR A 65 -7.77 -15.01 -8.66
CA THR A 65 -9.13 -15.45 -8.31
C THR A 65 -9.31 -15.55 -6.79
N GLY A 66 -8.32 -16.07 -6.07
CA GLY A 66 -8.34 -16.17 -4.60
C GLY A 66 -8.35 -14.81 -3.91
N LEU A 67 -7.58 -13.85 -4.43
CA LEU A 67 -7.54 -12.48 -3.91
C LEU A 67 -8.88 -11.76 -4.07
N LYS A 68 -9.53 -11.89 -5.24
CA LYS A 68 -10.86 -11.29 -5.50
C LYS A 68 -11.97 -11.85 -4.60
N ARG A 69 -11.85 -13.09 -4.13
CA ARG A 69 -12.81 -13.68 -3.18
C ARG A 69 -12.62 -13.19 -1.74
N LYS A 70 -11.42 -12.73 -1.38
CA LYS A 70 -11.09 -12.27 -0.02
C LYS A 70 -11.37 -10.78 0.21
N SER A 71 -11.68 -10.03 -0.84
CA SER A 71 -12.03 -8.60 -0.79
C SER A 71 -13.54 -8.37 -0.58
N VAL A 72 -14.16 -9.13 0.33
CA VAL A 72 -15.52 -8.90 0.85
C VAL A 72 -15.41 -8.55 2.32
#